data_AF-A0A379K505-F1
#
_entry.id   AF-A0A379K505-F1
#
_cell.length_a   1.000
_cell.length_b   1.000
_cell.length_c   1.000
_cell.angle_alpha   90.00
_cell.angle_beta   90.00
_cell.angle_gamma   90.00
#
_symmetry.space_group_name_H-M   'P 1'
#
loop_
_entity.id
_entity.type
_entity.pdbx_description
1 polymer ?
#
loop_
_entity_poly.entity_id
_entity_poly.type
_entity_poly.pdbx_seq_one_letter_code
_entity_poly.pdbx_strand_id
1 'polypeptide(L)' 'MSRTFAVTHSRDRNGQPIVSIDSGFPGLYATLTPNQLRQMARQLVTMANDADQGARGAATYVPDAPNGVAR' A
#
# COMPACT_ATOMS: atom_id res chain seq x y z
N MET A 1 12.82 -5.38 7.24
CA MET A 1 12.69 -4.17 6.39
C MET A 1 11.23 -3.98 6.07
N SER A 2 10.66 -2.91 6.62
CA SER A 2 9.29 -2.48 6.37
C SER A 2 9.31 -1.59 5.11
N ARG A 3 8.40 -1.79 4.14
CA ARG A 3 8.42 -1.09 2.86
C ARG A 3 7.31 -0.05 2.71
N THR A 4 7.70 1.15 2.31
CA THR A 4 6.78 2.23 1.99
C THR A 4 6.26 2.09 0.56
N PHE A 5 4.98 2.33 0.36
CA PHE A 5 4.37 2.44 -0.96
C PHE A 5 4.10 3.90 -1.29
N ALA A 6 4.58 4.36 -2.45
CA ALA A 6 4.13 5.61 -3.04
C ALA A 6 3.12 5.26 -4.13
N VAL A 7 1.96 5.92 -4.09
CA VAL A 7 0.86 5.64 -5.01
C VAL A 7 0.19 6.92 -5.46
N THR A 8 -0.55 6.82 -6.56
CA THR A 8 -1.43 7.89 -7.06
C THR A 8 -2.85 7.35 -7.19
N HIS A 9 -3.78 7.95 -6.44
CA HIS A 9 -5.22 7.67 -6.52
C HIS A 9 -5.85 8.46 -7.65
N SER A 10 -6.60 7.79 -8.52
CA SER A 10 -7.30 8.45 -9.62
C SER A 10 -8.57 7.68 -9.99
N ARG A 11 -9.23 8.11 -11.07
CA ARG A 11 -10.37 7.39 -11.65
C ARG A 11 -10.05 6.99 -13.07
N ASP A 12 -10.49 5.81 -13.47
CA ASP A 12 -10.41 5.37 -14.86
C ASP A 12 -11.39 6.16 -15.76
N ARG A 13 -11.45 5.78 -17.05
CA ARG A 13 -12.35 6.42 -18.03
C ARG A 13 -13.84 6.24 -17.70
N ASN A 14 -14.20 5.24 -16.91
CA ASN A 14 -15.56 4.94 -16.49
C ASN A 14 -15.89 5.55 -15.11
N GLY A 15 -14.95 6.27 -14.50
CA GLY A 15 -15.11 6.83 -13.17
C GLY A 15 -14.84 5.84 -12.04
N GLN A 16 -14.35 4.63 -12.32
CA GLN A 16 -13.99 3.63 -11.32
C GLN A 16 -12.72 4.07 -10.58
N PRO A 17 -12.68 4.03 -9.23
CA PRO A 17 -11.46 4.33 -8.48
C PRO A 17 -10.35 3.33 -8.84
N ILE A 18 -9.16 3.85 -9.09
CA ILE A 18 -7.95 3.07 -9.36
C ILE A 18 -6.77 3.62 -8.57
N VAL A 19 -5.82 2.74 -8.28
CA VAL A 19 -4.57 3.08 -7.57
C VAL A 19 -3.39 2.70 -8.44
N SER A 20 -2.61 3.69 -8.85
CA SER A 20 -1.31 3.48 -9.50
C SER A 20 -0.23 3.35 -8.44
N ILE A 21 0.49 2.23 -8.41
CA ILE A 21 1.57 2.02 -7.45
C ILE A 21 2.89 2.40 -8.09
N ASP A 22 3.42 3.57 -7.70
CA ASP A 22 4.63 4.16 -8.27
C ASP A 22 5.90 3.51 -7.69
N SER A 23 5.85 3.10 -6.43
CA SER A 23 6.93 2.34 -5.77
C SER A 23 6.41 1.53 -4.58
N GLY A 24 7.21 0.56 -4.12
CA GLY A 24 6.94 -0.22 -2.92
C GLY A 24 6.69 -1.71 -3.17
N PHE A 25 6.46 -2.11 -4.42
CA PHE A 25 6.46 -3.53 -4.76
C PHE A 25 7.86 -4.15 -4.68
N PRO A 26 7.96 -5.45 -4.34
CA PRO A 26 9.19 -6.20 -4.49
C PRO A 26 9.58 -6.28 -5.96
N GLY A 27 10.88 -6.39 -6.24
CA GLY A 27 11.34 -6.83 -7.55
C GLY A 27 10.84 -8.25 -7.88
N LEU A 28 10.93 -8.62 -9.15
CA LEU A 28 10.61 -9.98 -9.59
C LEU A 28 11.38 -11.02 -8.76
N TYR A 29 10.71 -12.12 -8.42
CA TYR A 29 11.24 -13.22 -7.63
C TYR A 29 11.68 -12.89 -6.19
N ALA A 30 11.21 -11.78 -5.60
CA ALA A 30 11.53 -11.46 -4.21
C ALA A 30 10.99 -12.52 -3.24
N THR A 31 11.86 -13.00 -2.35
CA THR A 31 11.47 -13.84 -1.22
C THR A 31 11.02 -12.97 -0.06
N LEU A 32 9.80 -13.19 0.44
CA LEU A 32 9.23 -12.48 1.58
C LEU A 32 8.85 -13.48 2.66
N THR A 33 9.10 -13.10 3.91
CA THR A 33 8.58 -13.85 5.06
C THR A 33 7.05 -13.73 5.15
N PRO A 34 6.35 -14.67 5.80
CA PRO A 34 4.91 -14.57 6.03
C PRO A 34 4.48 -13.27 6.73
N ASN A 35 5.32 -12.74 7.62
CA ASN A 35 5.05 -11.45 8.29
C ASN A 35 5.07 -10.29 7.29
N GLN A 36 6.09 -10.24 6.42
CA GLN A 36 6.19 -9.21 5.38
C GLN A 36 5.01 -9.26 4.39
N LEU A 37 4.58 -10.47 4.00
CA LEU A 37 3.39 -10.64 3.17
C LEU A 37 2.14 -10.08 3.84
N ARG A 38 1.94 -10.35 5.14
CA ARG A 38 0.79 -9.82 5.89
C ARG A 38 0.84 -8.30 6.04
N GLN A 39 2.01 -7.72 6.30
CA GLN A 39 2.17 -6.26 6.36
C GLN A 39 1.84 -5.61 5.01
N MET A 40 2.35 -6.18 3.92
CA MET A 40 2.04 -5.72 2.56
C MET A 40 0.54 -5.82 2.27
N ALA A 41 -0.09 -6.96 2.58
CA ALA A 41 -1.52 -7.15 2.36
C ALA A 41 -2.37 -6.11 3.10
N ARG A 42 -2.01 -5.76 4.34
CA ARG A 42 -2.71 -4.71 5.11
C ARG A 42 -2.62 -3.36 4.41
N GLN A 43 -1.44 -2.97 3.95
CA GLN A 43 -1.26 -1.71 3.22
C GLN A 43 -2.05 -1.67 1.92
N LEU A 44 -2.07 -2.77 1.16
CA LEU A 44 -2.86 -2.89 -0.07
C LEU A 44 -4.36 -2.76 0.21
N VAL A 45 -4.84 -3.36 1.30
CA VAL A 45 -6.24 -3.20 1.74
C VAL A 45 -6.54 -1.74 2.11
N THR A 46 -5.65 -1.06 2.83
CA THR A 46 -5.82 0.36 3.15
C THR A 46 -5.90 1.22 1.88
N MET A 47 -5.01 1.00 0.91
CA MET A 47 -5.05 1.72 -0.38
C MET A 47 -6.38 1.52 -1.10
N ALA A 48 -6.90 0.30 -1.15
CA ALA A 48 -8.18 0.00 -1.78
C ALA A 48 -9.33 0.74 -1.08
N ASN A 49 -9.38 0.68 0.25
CA ASN A 49 -10.40 1.36 1.04
C ASN A 49 -10.37 2.88 0.82
N ASP A 50 -9.19 3.50 0.78
CA ASP A 50 -9.06 4.94 0.56
C ASP A 50 -9.54 5.33 -0.84
N ALA A 51 -9.22 4.53 -1.86
CA ALA A 51 -9.67 4.74 -3.23
C ALA A 51 -11.21 4.64 -3.32
N ASP A 52 -11.82 3.64 -2.68
CA ASP A 52 -13.26 3.46 -2.60
C ASP A 52 -13.95 4.61 -1.86
N GLN A 53 -13.30 5.17 -0.83
CA GLN A 53 -13.75 6.36 -0.10
C GLN A 53 -13.53 7.67 -0.87
N GLY A 54 -12.90 7.62 -2.04
CA GLY A 54 -12.76 8.75 -2.95
C GLY A 54 -11.47 9.55 -2.80
N ALA A 55 -10.41 8.97 -2.23
CA ALA A 55 -9.08 9.56 -2.24
C ALA A 55 -8.62 9.89 -3.68
N ARG A 56 -7.81 10.95 -3.82
CA ARG A 56 -7.28 11.43 -5.10
C ARG A 56 -5.88 11.99 -4.93
N GLY A 57 -5.08 11.86 -5.98
CA GLY A 57 -3.71 12.38 -6.02
C GLY A 57 -2.70 11.47 -5.33
N ALA A 58 -1.49 11.98 -5.15
CA ALA A 58 -0.38 11.22 -4.58
C ALA A 58 -0.59 10.93 -3.08
N ALA A 59 -0.28 9.72 -2.66
CA ALA A 59 -0.34 9.26 -1.27
C ALA A 59 0.85 8.35 -0.96
N THR A 60 1.20 8.26 0.33
CA THR A 60 2.28 7.42 0.81
C THR A 60 1.80 6.56 1.96
N TYR A 61 2.01 5.25 1.85
CA TYR A 61 1.64 4.27 2.86
C TYR A 61 2.89 3.67 3.48
N VAL A 62 3.11 3.99 4.75
CA VAL A 62 4.19 3.41 5.55
C VAL A 62 3.69 2.14 6.24
N PRO A 63 4.58 1.16 6.48
CA PRO A 63 4.22 -0.01 7.25
C PRO A 63 3.90 0.41 8.68
N ASP A 64 2.88 -0.22 9.24
CA ASP A 64 2.64 -0.16 10.68
C ASP A 64 3.95 -0.57 11.38
N ALA A 65 4.53 0.33 12.18
CA ALA A 65 5.72 0.03 12.95
C ALA A 65 5.46 -1.26 13.74
N PRO A 66 6.44 -2.18 13.87
CA PRO A 66 6.20 -3.39 14.64
C PRO A 66 5.73 -3.00 16.05
N ASN A 67 4.46 -3.28 16.36
CA ASN A 67 3.94 -3.22 17.71
C ASN A 67 4.83 -4.11 18.59
N GLY A 68 5.70 -3.47 19.36
CA GLY A 68 6.69 -4.15 20.19
C GLY A 68 7.83 -3.25 20.64
N VAL A 69 7.53 -2.11 21.27
CA VAL A 69 8.14 -1.62 22.53
C VAL A 69 7.42 -0.33 22.96
N ALA A 70 6.36 -0.47 23.75
CA ALA A 70 5.94 0.59 24.65
C ALA A 70 6.40 0.18 26.06
N ARG A 71 7.47 0.86 26.51
CA ARG A 71 7.98 1.03 27.88
C ARG A 71 8.43 -0.22 28.64
#